data_AF-A0A7W0GIV2-F1
#
_entry.id   AF-A0A7W0GIV2-F1
#
_cell.length_a   1.000
_cell.length_b   1.000
_cell.length_c   1.000
_cell.angle_alpha   90.00
_cell.angle_beta   90.00
_cell.angle_gamma   90.00
#
_symmetry.space_group_name_H-M   'P 1'
#
loop_
_entity.id
_entity.type
_entity.pdbx_description
1 polymer ?
#
loop_
_entity_poly.entity_id
_entity_poly.type
_entity_poly.pdbx_seq_one_letter_code
_entity_poly.pdbx_strand_id
1 'polypeptide(L)'
;FYTNPDGRAARRTTVVVLALLGVFYLFPTIYGALGRLYTPQLLLTGQTDATVLLLPGAAIGGLGGQLLGALVAAGAFAAFLSTSSGLLVSVAGVLSRDVVHRASVPAFRLAAAVAGVVPLLLALQVVSTDVSVVVGLAFAVAASTFCPLLVLGIWWRGLTDLGAVAGLLTGGVLSVAAVLVTVLGGVRSGWTGALLAQPAALTVPIAFAVMIIGSRLTRHRVPADVGRTMVLLHAPESLGVRRR
;
A
#
# COMPACT_ATOMS: atom_id res chain seq x y z
N PHE A 1 14.05 -10.43 -1.68
CA PHE A 1 13.03 -11.42 -2.07
C PHE A 1 13.34 -12.08 -3.40
N TYR A 2 13.44 -11.33 -4.52
CA TYR A 2 13.73 -11.90 -5.85
C TYR A 2 15.16 -12.43 -6.07
N THR A 3 16.06 -12.18 -5.13
CA THR A 3 17.46 -12.64 -5.17
C THR A 3 17.73 -13.82 -4.25
N ASN A 4 16.72 -14.32 -3.54
CA ASN A 4 16.91 -15.46 -2.64
C ASN A 4 16.98 -16.76 -3.46
N PRO A 5 17.98 -17.62 -3.20
CA PRO A 5 18.20 -18.82 -4.02
C PRO A 5 17.11 -19.87 -3.84
N ASP A 6 16.52 -19.96 -2.64
CA ASP A 6 15.57 -21.02 -2.27
C ASP A 6 14.41 -20.49 -1.41
N GLY A 7 13.29 -21.23 -1.37
CA GLY A 7 12.11 -20.91 -0.58
C GLY A 7 12.36 -20.92 0.93
N ARG A 8 13.32 -21.74 1.42
CA ARG A 8 13.77 -21.67 2.83
C ARG A 8 14.48 -20.34 3.14
N ALA A 9 15.37 -19.90 2.24
CA ALA A 9 16.03 -18.61 2.39
C ALA A 9 15.02 -17.46 2.34
N ALA A 10 14.05 -17.55 1.43
CA ALA A 10 12.93 -16.60 1.36
C ALA A 10 12.14 -16.52 2.67
N ARG A 11 11.74 -17.66 3.26
CA ARG A 11 11.05 -17.68 4.57
C ARG A 11 11.88 -17.05 5.67
N ARG A 12 13.18 -17.34 5.74
CA ARG A 12 14.09 -16.74 6.74
C ARG A 12 14.18 -15.22 6.55
N THR A 13 14.32 -14.75 5.31
CA THR A 13 14.28 -13.31 5.02
C THR A 13 12.95 -12.70 5.46
N THR A 14 11.81 -13.35 5.19
CA THR A 14 10.50 -12.86 5.65
C THR A 14 10.46 -12.70 7.16
N VAL A 15 10.91 -13.70 7.93
CA VAL A 15 10.92 -13.61 9.40
C VAL A 15 11.80 -12.47 9.88
N VAL A 16 13.01 -12.32 9.32
CA VAL A 16 13.92 -11.21 9.69
C VAL A 16 13.30 -9.86 9.36
N VAL A 17 12.68 -9.72 8.19
CA VAL A 17 11.99 -8.50 7.77
C VAL A 17 10.81 -8.19 8.70
N LEU A 18 10.00 -9.18 9.07
CA LEU A 18 8.90 -9.02 10.02
C LEU A 18 9.39 -8.62 11.42
N ALA A 19 10.49 -9.21 11.89
CA ALA A 19 11.10 -8.84 13.17
C ALA A 19 11.62 -7.39 13.14
N LEU A 20 12.31 -6.99 12.07
CA LEU A 20 12.78 -5.62 11.87
C LEU A 20 11.61 -4.62 11.80
N LEU A 21 10.52 -4.97 11.09
CA LEU A 21 9.29 -4.19 11.06
C LEU A 21 8.67 -4.06 12.44
N GLY A 22 8.58 -5.17 13.19
CA GLY A 22 8.04 -5.17 14.55
C GLY A 22 8.84 -4.25 15.47
N VAL A 23 10.17 -4.34 15.44
CA VAL A 23 11.05 -3.44 16.19
C VAL A 23 10.86 -1.99 15.73
N PHE A 24 10.80 -1.75 14.42
CA PHE A 24 10.58 -0.42 13.87
C PHE A 24 9.26 0.19 14.35
N TYR A 25 8.15 -0.55 14.34
CA TYR A 25 6.84 -0.05 14.77
C TYR A 25 6.77 0.33 16.26
N LEU A 26 7.68 -0.15 17.10
CA LEU A 26 7.81 0.33 18.48
C LEU A 26 8.25 1.80 18.52
N PHE A 27 9.10 2.25 17.60
CA PHE A 27 9.65 3.60 17.62
C PHE A 27 8.57 4.68 17.42
N PRO A 28 7.70 4.65 16.37
CA PRO A 28 6.60 5.60 16.24
C PRO A 28 5.65 5.60 17.44
N THR A 29 5.37 4.43 18.05
CA THR A 29 4.51 4.35 19.24
C THR A 29 5.14 5.06 20.44
N ILE A 30 6.44 4.82 20.69
CA ILE A 30 7.19 5.50 21.74
C ILE A 30 7.26 7.01 21.46
N TYR A 31 7.55 7.40 20.21
CA TYR A 31 7.58 8.80 19.80
C TYR A 31 6.23 9.50 19.98
N GLY A 32 5.14 8.83 19.64
CA GLY A 32 3.78 9.33 19.86
C GLY A 32 3.45 9.49 21.35
N ALA A 33 3.87 8.55 22.19
CA ALA A 33 3.70 8.66 23.64
C ALA A 33 4.50 9.83 24.23
N LEU A 34 5.77 9.98 23.82
CA LEU A 34 6.61 11.11 24.22
C LEU A 34 6.05 12.44 23.70
N GLY A 35 5.48 12.47 22.50
CA GLY A 35 4.82 13.64 21.94
C GLY A 35 3.66 14.16 22.78
N ARG A 36 2.91 13.26 23.42
CA ARG A 36 1.84 13.64 24.37
C ARG A 36 2.39 14.29 25.65
N LEU A 37 3.62 13.95 26.05
CA LEU A 37 4.25 14.46 27.27
C LEU A 37 4.96 15.80 27.01
N TYR A 38 5.76 15.88 25.94
CA TYR A 38 6.65 17.01 25.68
C TYR A 38 6.07 18.05 24.70
N THR A 39 5.11 17.66 23.87
CA THR A 39 4.46 18.57 22.91
C THR A 39 2.92 18.44 22.93
N PRO A 40 2.26 18.50 24.10
CA PRO A 40 0.80 18.35 24.19
C PRO A 40 0.04 19.41 23.40
N GLN A 41 0.62 20.59 23.21
CA GLN A 41 0.06 21.68 22.41
C GLN A 41 -0.25 21.27 20.96
N LEU A 42 0.49 20.31 20.38
CA LEU A 42 0.26 19.84 19.01
C LEU A 42 -1.01 18.99 18.88
N LEU A 43 -1.51 18.43 19.98
CA LEU A 43 -2.79 17.75 20.01
C LEU A 43 -3.96 18.73 19.91
N LEU A 44 -3.78 19.95 20.43
CA LEU A 44 -4.80 21.00 20.41
C LEU A 44 -4.87 21.70 19.06
N THR A 45 -3.74 21.80 18.35
CA THR A 45 -3.68 22.41 17.01
C THR A 45 -3.94 21.41 15.88
N GLY A 46 -4.04 20.11 16.18
CA GLY A 46 -4.17 19.04 15.20
C GLY A 46 -2.88 18.75 14.41
N GLN A 47 -1.79 19.48 14.64
CA GLN A 47 -0.52 19.33 13.91
C GLN A 47 0.35 18.22 14.49
N THR A 48 -0.24 17.04 14.69
CA THR A 48 0.41 15.92 15.36
C THR A 48 1.64 15.39 14.62
N ASP A 49 1.67 15.55 13.29
CA ASP A 49 2.82 15.17 12.44
C ASP A 49 4.09 15.97 12.76
N ALA A 50 3.95 17.22 13.21
CA ALA A 50 5.09 18.09 13.55
C ALA A 50 5.84 17.61 14.81
N THR A 51 5.23 16.73 15.60
CA THR A 51 5.82 16.13 16.80
C THR A 51 7.17 15.50 16.50
N VAL A 52 7.31 14.80 15.36
CA VAL A 52 8.54 14.08 15.01
C VAL A 52 9.75 15.02 14.94
N LEU A 53 9.56 16.26 14.49
CA LEU A 53 10.64 17.24 14.33
C LEU A 53 10.85 18.10 15.58
N LEU A 54 9.79 18.39 16.33
CA LEU A 54 9.84 19.32 17.47
C LEU A 54 10.21 18.63 18.78
N LEU A 55 9.97 17.32 18.90
CA LEU A 55 10.20 16.55 20.12
C LEU A 55 11.67 16.53 20.57
N PRO A 56 12.69 16.39 19.70
CA PRO A 56 14.09 16.50 20.11
C PRO A 56 14.44 17.84 20.77
N GLY A 57 13.91 18.94 20.22
CA GLY A 57 14.09 20.28 20.78
C GLY A 57 13.35 20.49 22.09
N ALA A 58 12.12 19.99 22.19
CA ALA A 58 11.28 20.11 23.38
C ALA A 58 11.75 19.24 24.55
N ALA A 59 12.35 18.07 24.29
CA ALA A 59 12.79 17.14 25.32
C ALA A 59 14.19 17.46 25.90
N ILE A 60 15.15 17.83 25.04
CA ILE A 60 16.55 18.02 25.44
C ILE A 60 16.89 19.50 25.65
N GLY A 61 16.27 20.39 24.87
CA GLY A 61 16.58 21.82 24.88
C GLY A 61 17.98 22.16 24.33
N GLY A 62 18.22 23.46 24.15
CA GLY A 62 19.52 24.00 23.74
C GLY A 62 20.01 23.51 22.37
N LEU A 63 21.34 23.62 22.16
CA LEU A 63 21.99 23.25 20.90
C LEU A 63 21.93 21.74 20.63
N GLY A 64 21.95 20.90 21.68
CA GLY A 64 21.85 19.44 21.54
C GLY A 64 20.51 18.99 20.97
N GLY A 65 19.40 19.56 21.45
CA GLY A 65 18.06 19.29 20.91
C GLY A 65 17.89 19.77 19.46
N GLN A 66 18.49 20.92 19.11
CA GLN A 66 18.47 21.44 17.74
C GLN A 66 19.25 20.55 16.76
N LEU A 67 20.45 20.11 17.15
CA LEU A 67 21.26 19.19 16.33
C LEU A 67 20.56 17.84 16.15
N LEU A 68 19.95 17.30 17.21
CA LEU A 68 19.20 16.05 17.12
C LEU A 68 17.96 16.20 16.24
N GLY A 69 17.23 17.32 16.35
CA GLY A 69 16.11 17.65 15.47
C GLY A 69 16.53 17.76 14.01
N ALA A 70 17.65 18.42 13.72
CA ALA A 70 18.20 18.51 12.38
C ALA A 70 18.61 17.13 11.81
N LEU A 71 19.20 16.27 12.65
CA LEU A 71 19.56 14.90 12.25
C LEU A 71 18.32 14.06 11.93
N VAL A 72 17.27 14.15 12.76
CA VAL A 72 15.99 13.46 12.53
C VAL A 72 15.34 13.98 11.24
N ALA A 73 15.31 15.29 11.02
CA ALA A 73 14.79 15.87 9.79
C ALA A 73 15.58 15.38 8.55
N ALA A 74 16.92 15.41 8.60
CA ALA A 74 17.76 14.91 7.52
C ALA A 74 17.51 13.43 7.21
N GLY A 75 17.39 12.60 8.25
CA GLY A 75 17.06 11.17 8.11
C GLY A 75 15.66 10.95 7.51
N ALA A 76 14.66 11.72 7.96
CA ALA A 76 13.31 11.66 7.41
C ALA A 76 13.27 12.05 5.92
N PHE A 77 13.98 13.12 5.53
CA PHE A 77 14.11 13.50 4.12
C PHE A 77 14.82 12.42 3.30
N ALA A 78 15.91 11.84 3.80
CA ALA A 78 16.62 10.76 3.12
C ALA A 78 15.72 9.53 2.90
N ALA A 79 14.98 9.11 3.93
CA ALA A 79 14.04 8.00 3.85
C ALA A 79 12.88 8.27 2.88
N PHE A 80 12.32 9.48 2.91
CA PHE A 80 11.26 9.91 1.99
C PHE A 80 11.74 9.91 0.54
N LEU A 81 12.91 10.49 0.26
CA LEU A 81 13.47 10.55 -1.09
C LEU A 81 13.83 9.15 -1.61
N SER A 82 14.38 8.29 -0.76
CA SER A 82 14.69 6.90 -1.10
C SER A 82 13.43 6.12 -1.49
N THR A 83 12.35 6.24 -0.69
CA THR A 83 11.10 5.53 -0.95
C THR A 83 10.37 6.10 -2.18
N SER A 84 10.26 7.42 -2.26
CA SER A 84 9.56 8.10 -3.35
C SER A 84 10.23 7.87 -4.71
N SER A 85 11.56 7.92 -4.78
CA SER A 85 12.29 7.61 -6.02
C SER A 85 12.10 6.15 -6.46
N GLY A 86 12.12 5.20 -5.52
CA GLY A 86 11.86 3.78 -5.79
C GLY A 86 10.45 3.52 -6.34
N LEU A 87 9.43 4.12 -5.73
CA LEU A 87 8.05 4.03 -6.20
C LEU A 87 7.87 4.71 -7.56
N LEU A 88 8.44 5.90 -7.76
CA LEU A 88 8.36 6.63 -9.02
C LEU A 88 8.97 5.83 -10.17
N VAL A 89 10.16 5.25 -9.97
CA VAL A 89 10.81 4.39 -10.98
C VAL A 89 9.97 3.15 -11.27
N SER A 90 9.38 2.54 -10.25
CA SER A 90 8.52 1.36 -10.40
C SER A 90 7.26 1.67 -11.23
N VAL A 91 6.55 2.75 -10.90
CA VAL A 91 5.34 3.19 -11.61
C VAL A 91 5.68 3.65 -13.03
N ALA A 92 6.76 4.41 -13.21
CA ALA A 92 7.24 4.83 -14.51
C ALA A 92 7.61 3.64 -15.40
N GLY A 93 8.23 2.60 -14.82
CA GLY A 93 8.58 1.37 -15.52
C GLY A 93 7.36 0.61 -16.02
N VAL A 94 6.32 0.48 -15.18
CA VAL A 94 5.04 -0.13 -15.52
C VAL A 94 4.33 0.67 -16.62
N LEU A 95 4.17 1.99 -16.44
CA LEU A 95 3.53 2.85 -17.43
C LEU A 95 4.26 2.84 -18.79
N SER A 96 5.59 2.89 -18.79
CA SER A 96 6.37 2.88 -20.03
C SER A 96 6.23 1.57 -20.80
N ARG A 97 6.16 0.43 -20.10
CA ARG A 97 6.03 -0.90 -20.74
C ARG A 97 4.60 -1.21 -21.13
N ASP A 98 3.65 -0.99 -20.23
CA ASP A 98 2.27 -1.48 -20.37
C ASP A 98 1.35 -0.50 -21.09
N VAL A 99 1.66 0.81 -21.09
CA VAL A 99 0.83 1.83 -21.75
C VAL A 99 1.48 2.32 -23.04
N VAL A 100 2.76 2.72 -22.96
CA VAL A 100 3.45 3.30 -24.12
C VAL A 100 3.94 2.20 -25.08
N HIS A 101 3.99 0.93 -24.64
CA HIS A 101 4.42 -0.23 -25.43
C HIS A 101 5.78 -0.05 -26.12
N ARG A 102 6.62 0.85 -25.59
CA ARG A 102 7.93 1.20 -26.16
C ARG A 102 8.95 1.24 -25.03
N ALA A 103 9.92 0.35 -25.10
CA ALA A 103 11.09 0.36 -24.24
C ALA A 103 12.09 1.43 -24.73
N SER A 104 11.72 2.71 -24.64
CA SER A 104 12.57 3.83 -25.04
C SER A 104 12.80 4.79 -23.88
N VAL A 105 13.99 5.38 -23.82
CA VAL A 105 14.35 6.39 -22.79
C VAL A 105 13.38 7.58 -22.79
N PRO A 106 12.92 8.11 -23.94
CA PRO A 106 11.92 9.19 -23.95
C PRO A 106 10.56 8.76 -23.36
N ALA A 107 10.09 7.54 -23.66
CA ALA A 107 8.85 7.01 -23.12
C ALA A 107 8.91 6.86 -21.59
N PHE A 108 10.05 6.38 -21.07
CA PHE A 108 10.28 6.29 -19.64
C PHE A 108 10.32 7.66 -18.96
N ARG A 109 10.97 8.67 -19.57
CA ARG A 109 11.00 10.05 -19.03
C ARG A 109 9.60 10.67 -18.96
N LEU A 110 8.77 10.46 -19.97
CA LEU A 110 7.38 10.92 -19.97
C LEU A 110 6.57 10.19 -18.90
N ALA A 111 6.69 8.86 -18.82
CA ALA A 111 6.03 8.06 -17.80
C ALA A 111 6.43 8.46 -16.37
N ALA A 112 7.71 8.76 -16.15
CA ALA A 112 8.23 9.26 -14.87
C ALA A 112 7.67 10.66 -14.52
N ALA A 113 7.56 11.56 -15.50
CA ALA A 113 6.95 12.87 -15.30
C ALA A 113 5.48 12.74 -14.90
N VAL A 114 4.71 11.91 -15.61
CA VAL A 114 3.30 11.67 -15.29
C VAL A 114 3.15 10.99 -13.92
N ALA A 115 3.97 9.98 -13.63
CA ALA A 115 3.97 9.26 -12.36
C ALA A 115 4.36 10.14 -11.16
N GLY A 116 5.12 11.22 -11.36
CA GLY A 116 5.46 12.18 -10.31
C GLY A 116 4.46 13.33 -10.19
N VAL A 117 4.09 13.95 -11.30
CA VAL A 117 3.26 15.17 -11.33
C VAL A 117 1.83 14.87 -10.89
N VAL A 118 1.23 13.76 -11.34
CA VAL A 118 -0.17 13.46 -11.03
C VAL A 118 -0.38 13.23 -9.53
N PRO A 119 0.39 12.36 -8.83
CA PRO A 119 0.26 12.21 -7.38
C PRO A 119 0.62 13.49 -6.61
N LEU A 120 1.60 14.28 -7.10
CA LEU A 120 1.96 15.55 -6.47
C LEU A 120 0.79 16.54 -6.49
N LEU A 121 0.14 16.72 -7.65
CA LEU A 121 -1.02 17.60 -7.78
C LEU A 121 -2.19 17.14 -6.90
N LEU A 122 -2.43 15.83 -6.80
CA LEU A 122 -3.43 15.29 -5.89
C LEU A 122 -3.07 15.55 -4.43
N ALA A 123 -1.81 15.32 -4.04
CA ALA A 123 -1.35 15.53 -2.67
C ALA A 123 -1.53 16.99 -2.21
N LEU A 124 -1.32 17.97 -3.11
CA LEU A 124 -1.54 19.39 -2.82
C LEU A 124 -3.00 19.73 -2.47
N GLN A 125 -3.98 18.94 -2.92
CA GLN A 125 -5.39 19.17 -2.63
C GLN A 125 -5.83 18.60 -1.27
N VAL A 126 -5.03 17.71 -0.67
CA VAL A 126 -5.40 16.99 0.57
C VAL A 126 -4.49 17.36 1.76
N VAL A 127 -3.70 18.44 1.64
CA VAL A 127 -2.71 18.89 2.63
C VAL A 127 -3.31 19.17 4.01
N SER A 128 -4.59 19.55 4.07
CA SER A 128 -5.30 19.86 5.32
C SER A 128 -5.84 18.62 6.04
N THR A 129 -5.71 17.43 5.47
CA THR A 129 -6.19 16.18 6.08
C THR A 129 -5.04 15.43 6.75
N ASP A 130 -5.30 14.87 7.94
CA ASP A 130 -4.32 14.06 8.66
C ASP A 130 -3.77 12.93 7.78
N VAL A 131 -2.43 12.79 7.77
CA VAL A 131 -1.73 11.78 6.97
C VAL A 131 -2.22 10.37 7.29
N SER A 132 -2.55 10.09 8.54
CA SER A 132 -3.07 8.79 8.99
C SER A 132 -4.39 8.41 8.30
N VAL A 133 -5.27 9.38 8.03
CA VAL A 133 -6.56 9.15 7.35
C VAL A 133 -6.32 8.87 5.87
N VAL A 134 -5.51 9.71 5.20
CA VAL A 134 -5.21 9.56 3.76
C VAL A 134 -4.53 8.23 3.47
N VAL A 135 -3.55 7.84 4.31
CA VAL A 135 -2.85 6.55 4.19
C VAL A 135 -3.79 5.38 4.45
N GLY A 136 -4.67 5.47 5.45
CA GLY A 136 -5.68 4.45 5.73
C GLY A 136 -6.64 4.22 4.56
N LEU A 137 -7.11 5.31 3.94
CA LEU A 137 -7.97 5.26 2.75
C LEU A 137 -7.24 4.66 1.53
N ALA A 138 -5.97 5.00 1.32
CA ALA A 138 -5.15 4.40 0.27
C ALA A 138 -4.98 2.88 0.48
N PHE A 139 -4.72 2.44 1.71
CA PHE A 139 -4.66 1.01 2.04
C PHE A 139 -6.01 0.31 1.86
N ALA A 140 -7.12 0.99 2.16
CA ALA A 140 -8.45 0.43 1.94
C ALA A 140 -8.74 0.17 0.45
N VAL A 141 -8.35 1.10 -0.42
CA VAL A 141 -8.44 0.91 -1.89
C VAL A 141 -7.55 -0.25 -2.35
N ALA A 142 -6.29 -0.29 -1.90
CA ALA A 142 -5.35 -1.36 -2.25
C ALA A 142 -5.82 -2.74 -1.75
N ALA A 143 -6.36 -2.83 -0.54
CA ALA A 143 -6.89 -4.05 0.03
C ALA A 143 -8.09 -4.58 -0.77
N SER A 144 -8.96 -3.68 -1.24
CA SER A 144 -10.18 -4.04 -1.97
C SER A 144 -9.93 -4.57 -3.38
N THR A 145 -8.76 -4.31 -3.96
CA THR A 145 -8.37 -4.79 -5.30
C THR A 145 -7.40 -5.96 -5.22
N PHE A 146 -6.29 -5.82 -4.49
CA PHE A 146 -5.21 -6.80 -4.50
C PHE A 146 -5.49 -8.01 -3.60
N CYS A 147 -6.08 -7.81 -2.42
CA CYS A 147 -6.34 -8.92 -1.50
C CYS A 147 -7.22 -10.02 -2.15
N PRO A 148 -8.42 -9.71 -2.68
CA PRO A 148 -9.26 -10.74 -3.30
C PRO A 148 -8.58 -11.40 -4.50
N LEU A 149 -7.88 -10.63 -5.32
CA LEU A 149 -7.18 -11.14 -6.50
C LEU A 149 -6.05 -12.11 -6.11
N LEU A 150 -5.19 -11.72 -5.16
CA LEU A 150 -4.05 -12.53 -4.72
C LEU A 150 -4.51 -13.77 -3.96
N VAL A 151 -5.49 -13.63 -3.06
CA VAL A 151 -6.02 -14.76 -2.30
C VAL A 151 -6.66 -15.80 -3.23
N LEU A 152 -7.55 -15.37 -4.12
CA LEU A 152 -8.18 -16.29 -5.05
C LEU A 152 -7.18 -16.82 -6.08
N GLY A 153 -6.24 -16.02 -6.56
CA GLY A 153 -5.24 -16.44 -7.54
C GLY A 153 -4.27 -17.48 -7.00
N ILE A 154 -3.90 -17.40 -5.72
CA ILE A 154 -3.00 -18.37 -5.08
C ILE A 154 -3.76 -19.63 -4.67
N TRP A 155 -4.91 -19.51 -4.01
CA TRP A 155 -5.57 -20.66 -3.37
C TRP A 155 -6.79 -21.22 -4.09
N TRP A 156 -7.36 -20.51 -5.08
CA TRP A 156 -8.53 -20.97 -5.81
C TRP A 156 -8.29 -21.24 -7.30
N ARG A 157 -8.40 -22.51 -7.70
CA ARG A 157 -8.24 -22.96 -9.11
C ARG A 157 -9.29 -22.40 -10.08
N GLY A 158 -10.40 -21.89 -9.55
CA GLY A 158 -11.54 -21.48 -10.35
C GLY A 158 -11.49 -20.05 -10.86
N LEU A 159 -10.47 -19.25 -10.51
CA LEU A 159 -10.39 -17.84 -10.88
C LEU A 159 -10.22 -17.69 -12.40
N THR A 160 -11.09 -16.89 -13.01
CA THR A 160 -11.04 -16.57 -14.45
C THR A 160 -10.55 -15.16 -14.71
N ASP A 161 -10.10 -14.90 -15.94
CA ASP A 161 -9.74 -13.55 -16.43
C ASP A 161 -10.89 -12.54 -16.22
N LEU A 162 -12.10 -12.90 -16.65
CA LEU A 162 -13.28 -12.04 -16.54
C LEU A 162 -13.70 -11.83 -15.08
N GLY A 163 -13.66 -12.88 -14.24
CA GLY A 163 -13.97 -12.77 -12.82
C GLY A 163 -12.97 -11.88 -12.08
N ALA A 164 -11.68 -12.03 -12.37
CA ALA A 164 -10.62 -11.21 -11.81
C ALA A 164 -10.77 -9.73 -12.22
N VAL A 165 -10.99 -9.43 -13.50
CA VAL A 165 -11.19 -8.06 -13.99
C VAL A 165 -12.45 -7.45 -13.39
N ALA A 166 -13.58 -8.17 -13.38
CA ALA A 166 -14.84 -7.69 -12.83
C ALA A 166 -14.69 -7.33 -11.35
N GLY A 167 -14.11 -8.22 -10.54
CA GLY A 167 -13.93 -7.94 -9.12
C GLY A 167 -12.90 -6.86 -8.82
N LEU A 168 -11.85 -6.72 -9.63
CA LEU A 168 -10.88 -5.63 -9.49
C LEU A 168 -11.52 -4.27 -9.83
N LEU A 169 -12.33 -4.21 -10.89
CA LEU A 169 -13.08 -3.02 -11.26
C LEU A 169 -14.13 -2.67 -10.20
N THR A 170 -14.93 -3.63 -9.75
CA THR A 170 -15.95 -3.39 -8.73
C THR A 170 -15.33 -2.97 -7.39
N GLY A 171 -14.30 -3.69 -6.92
CA GLY A 171 -13.58 -3.34 -5.70
C GLY A 171 -12.92 -1.97 -5.80
N GLY A 172 -12.21 -1.69 -6.90
CA GLY A 172 -11.55 -0.41 -7.14
C GLY A 172 -12.53 0.76 -7.21
N VAL A 173 -13.58 0.64 -8.03
CA VAL A 173 -14.60 1.68 -8.21
C VAL A 173 -15.34 1.96 -6.91
N LEU A 174 -15.79 0.94 -6.18
CA LEU A 174 -16.50 1.13 -4.91
C LEU A 174 -15.60 1.77 -3.86
N SER A 175 -14.33 1.37 -3.79
CA SER A 175 -13.38 1.92 -2.81
C SER A 175 -13.05 3.37 -3.13
N VAL A 176 -12.73 3.67 -4.39
CA VAL A 176 -12.44 5.05 -4.82
C VAL A 176 -13.66 5.94 -4.65
N ALA A 177 -14.87 5.45 -4.97
CA ALA A 177 -16.10 6.18 -4.73
C ALA A 177 -16.30 6.45 -3.23
N ALA A 178 -16.07 5.47 -2.35
CA ALA A 178 -16.18 5.66 -0.91
C ALA A 178 -15.14 6.65 -0.37
N VAL A 179 -13.89 6.60 -0.87
CA VAL A 179 -12.85 7.59 -0.56
C VAL A 179 -13.27 8.98 -1.03
N LEU A 180 -13.75 9.12 -2.26
CA LEU A 180 -14.16 10.40 -2.83
C LEU A 180 -15.35 10.99 -2.04
N VAL A 181 -16.31 10.16 -1.66
CA VAL A 181 -17.43 10.57 -0.79
C VAL A 181 -16.92 10.99 0.59
N THR A 182 -15.95 10.30 1.16
CA THR A 182 -15.38 10.63 2.48
C THR A 182 -14.58 11.93 2.46
N VAL A 183 -13.87 12.20 1.35
CA VAL A 183 -13.07 13.42 1.15
C VAL A 183 -13.94 14.62 0.77
N LEU A 184 -14.96 14.45 -0.09
CA LEU A 184 -15.82 15.54 -0.58
C LEU A 184 -17.09 15.78 0.26
N GLY A 185 -17.56 14.77 0.98
CA GLY A 185 -18.80 14.80 1.76
C GLY A 185 -18.50 14.47 3.22
N GLY A 186 -18.47 15.51 4.06
CA GLY A 186 -18.13 15.41 5.47
C GLY A 186 -18.83 14.26 6.19
N VAL A 187 -18.05 13.58 7.05
CA VAL A 187 -18.43 12.44 7.89
C VAL A 187 -19.88 12.58 8.38
N ARG A 188 -20.80 11.86 7.74
CA ARG A 188 -22.20 11.81 8.18
C ARG A 188 -22.26 11.01 9.47
N SER A 189 -22.84 11.56 10.52
CA SER A 189 -23.03 10.83 11.78
C SER A 189 -23.91 9.58 11.56
N GLY A 190 -23.56 8.48 12.24
CA GLY A 190 -24.28 7.20 12.18
C GLY A 190 -23.53 6.07 11.45
N TRP A 191 -24.22 4.94 11.24
CA TRP A 191 -23.67 3.71 10.65
C TRP A 191 -23.08 3.91 9.24
N THR A 192 -23.66 4.83 8.46
CA THR A 192 -23.18 5.17 7.11
C THR A 192 -21.83 5.89 7.16
N GLY A 193 -21.59 6.75 8.14
CA GLY A 193 -20.29 7.38 8.37
C GLY A 193 -19.23 6.39 8.81
N ALA A 194 -19.58 5.41 9.65
CA ALA A 194 -18.64 4.36 10.06
C ALA A 194 -18.22 3.47 8.88
N LEU A 195 -19.18 3.10 8.02
CA LEU A 195 -18.89 2.33 6.80
C LEU A 195 -18.04 3.11 5.80
N LEU A 196 -18.25 4.41 5.68
CA LEU A 196 -17.45 5.28 4.81
C LEU A 196 -16.06 5.56 5.39
N ALA A 197 -15.93 5.65 6.71
CA ALA A 197 -14.65 5.78 7.40
C ALA A 197 -13.77 4.53 7.24
N GLN A 198 -14.38 3.35 7.10
CA GLN A 198 -13.70 2.08 6.90
C GLN A 198 -14.23 1.35 5.67
N PRO A 199 -13.98 1.88 4.45
CA PRO A 199 -14.62 1.39 3.24
C PRO A 199 -14.24 -0.05 2.92
N ALA A 200 -13.01 -0.46 3.27
CA ALA A 200 -12.49 -1.82 3.11
C ALA A 200 -13.38 -2.90 3.73
N ALA A 201 -14.09 -2.60 4.82
CA ALA A 201 -14.95 -3.57 5.49
C ALA A 201 -16.11 -4.05 4.59
N LEU A 202 -16.57 -3.17 3.69
CA LEU A 202 -17.65 -3.48 2.76
C LEU A 202 -17.12 -3.83 1.36
N THR A 203 -16.14 -3.08 0.87
CA THR A 203 -15.65 -3.21 -0.50
C THR A 203 -14.85 -4.49 -0.72
N VAL A 204 -14.10 -4.97 0.29
CA VAL A 204 -13.33 -6.22 0.17
C VAL A 204 -14.25 -7.44 0.02
N PRO A 205 -15.26 -7.68 0.89
CA PRO A 205 -16.20 -8.80 0.70
C PRO A 205 -16.96 -8.72 -0.63
N ILE A 206 -17.37 -7.53 -1.06
CA ILE A 206 -18.05 -7.35 -2.35
C ILE A 206 -17.13 -7.72 -3.50
N ALA A 207 -15.87 -7.29 -3.47
CA ALA A 207 -14.88 -7.64 -4.49
C ALA A 207 -14.66 -9.16 -4.55
N PHE A 208 -14.55 -9.83 -3.39
CA PHE A 208 -14.50 -11.30 -3.33
C PHE A 208 -15.74 -11.95 -3.95
N ALA A 209 -16.94 -11.48 -3.59
CA ALA A 209 -18.19 -12.03 -4.10
C ALA A 209 -18.28 -11.88 -5.63
N VAL A 210 -17.94 -10.71 -6.16
CA VAL A 210 -17.93 -10.44 -7.61
C VAL A 210 -16.89 -11.31 -8.32
N MET A 211 -15.67 -11.44 -7.79
CA MET A 211 -14.66 -12.33 -8.38
C MET A 211 -15.13 -13.77 -8.41
N ILE A 212 -15.73 -14.25 -7.31
CA ILE A 212 -16.23 -15.63 -7.20
C ILE A 212 -17.39 -15.85 -8.17
N ILE A 213 -18.39 -14.98 -8.17
CA ILE A 213 -19.58 -15.10 -9.03
C ILE A 213 -19.18 -14.99 -10.51
N GLY A 214 -18.40 -13.98 -10.87
CA GLY A 214 -17.90 -13.79 -12.23
C GLY A 214 -17.12 -15.00 -12.72
N SER A 215 -16.25 -15.56 -11.87
CA SER A 215 -15.48 -16.76 -12.20
C SER A 215 -16.35 -18.03 -12.30
N ARG A 216 -17.40 -18.14 -11.47
CA ARG A 216 -18.37 -19.24 -11.55
C ARG A 216 -19.18 -19.20 -12.85
N LEU A 217 -19.58 -18.01 -13.30
CA LEU A 217 -20.31 -17.80 -14.55
C LEU A 217 -19.44 -18.04 -15.79
N THR A 218 -18.13 -17.79 -15.67
CA THR A 218 -17.18 -17.88 -16.79
C THR A 218 -16.26 -19.11 -16.69
N ARG A 219 -16.66 -20.16 -15.97
CA ARG A 219 -15.87 -21.40 -15.76
C ARG A 219 -15.26 -22.01 -17.03
N HIS A 220 -15.89 -21.82 -18.18
CA HIS A 220 -15.39 -22.28 -19.47
C HIS A 220 -14.06 -21.62 -19.90
N ARG A 221 -13.67 -20.50 -19.29
CA ARG A 221 -12.42 -19.77 -19.55
C ARG A 221 -11.26 -20.16 -18.65
N VAL A 222 -11.47 -21.06 -17.68
CA VAL A 222 -10.37 -21.49 -16.79
C VAL A 222 -9.30 -22.18 -17.64
N PRO A 223 -8.05 -21.69 -17.66
CA PRO A 223 -6.99 -22.31 -18.44
C PRO A 223 -6.71 -23.74 -17.98
N ALA A 224 -6.44 -24.64 -18.94
CA ALA A 224 -6.23 -26.07 -18.64
C ALA A 224 -4.97 -26.33 -17.78
N ASP A 225 -4.00 -25.41 -17.80
CA ASP A 225 -2.74 -25.50 -17.08
C ASP A 225 -2.81 -25.01 -15.62
N VAL A 226 -3.92 -24.39 -15.18
CA VAL A 226 -4.08 -23.88 -13.80
C VAL A 226 -3.82 -24.99 -12.78
N GLY A 227 -4.29 -26.21 -13.07
CA GLY A 227 -4.07 -27.36 -12.22
C GLY A 227 -2.58 -27.62 -11.97
N ARG A 228 -1.79 -27.59 -13.05
CA ARG A 228 -0.34 -27.79 -13.03
C ARG A 228 0.38 -26.63 -12.37
N THR A 229 0.01 -25.39 -12.70
CA THR A 229 0.60 -24.17 -12.13
C THR A 229 0.39 -24.11 -10.61
N MET A 230 -0.79 -24.46 -10.11
CA MET A 230 -1.02 -24.54 -8.67
C MET A 230 -0.17 -25.59 -7.96
N VAL A 231 0.03 -26.75 -8.58
CA VAL A 231 0.91 -27.79 -8.03
C VAL A 231 2.35 -27.28 -7.98
N LEU A 232 2.83 -26.60 -9.02
CA LEU A 232 4.16 -26.00 -9.02
C LEU A 232 4.34 -24.93 -7.93
N LEU A 233 3.29 -24.15 -7.64
CA LEU A 233 3.34 -23.10 -6.62
C LEU A 233 3.31 -23.63 -5.18
N HIS A 234 2.68 -24.79 -4.93
CA HIS A 234 2.47 -25.33 -3.57
C HIS A 234 3.32 -26.56 -3.24
N ALA A 235 3.86 -27.26 -4.25
CA ALA A 235 4.69 -28.43 -4.01
C ALA A 235 6.01 -28.03 -3.34
N PRO A 236 6.45 -28.75 -2.29
CA PRO A 236 7.74 -28.49 -1.67
C PRO A 236 8.89 -28.71 -2.68
N GLU A 237 9.85 -27.80 -2.65
CA GLU A 237 11.01 -27.76 -3.57
C GLU A 237 11.81 -29.06 -3.57
N SER A 238 11.75 -29.84 -2.49
CA SER A 238 12.37 -31.17 -2.35
C SER A 238 11.84 -32.21 -3.34
N LEU A 239 10.65 -32.00 -3.91
CA LEU A 239 10.05 -32.91 -4.88
C LEU A 239 10.56 -32.68 -6.32
N GLY A 240 11.39 -31.66 -6.55
CA GLY A 240 12.07 -31.47 -7.83
C GLY A 240 11.15 -31.29 -9.04
N VAL A 241 9.90 -30.84 -8.82
CA VAL A 241 8.89 -30.67 -9.87
C VAL A 241 9.28 -29.50 -10.77
N ARG A 242 10.20 -29.72 -11.72
CA ARG A 242 10.63 -28.73 -12.71
C ARG A 242 9.70 -28.74 -13.92
N ARG A 243 9.48 -27.56 -14.51
CA ARG A 243 8.74 -27.36 -15.77
C ARG A 243 9.36 -28.24 -16.88
N ARG A 244 8.69 -29.34 -17.24
CA ARG A 244 8.82 -30.01 -18.55
C ARG A 244 7.67 -29.64 -19.47
#